data_AF-A0A066YWP5-F1
#
_entry.id   AF-A0A066YWP5-F1
#
_cell.length_a   1.000
_cell.length_b   1.000
_cell.length_c   1.000
_cell.angle_alpha   90.00
_cell.angle_beta   90.00
_cell.angle_gamma   90.00
#
_symmetry.space_group_name_H-M   'P 1'
#
loop_
_entity.id
_entity.type
_entity.pdbx_description
1 polymer ?
#
loop_
_entity_poly.entity_id
_entity_poly.type
_entity_poly.pdbx_seq_one_letter_code
_entity_poly.pdbx_strand_id
1 'polypeptide(L)'
;MPTGPAPARAQFEAIYRDHSRQITLYIAAHLHRTDRHLAEDLTSETFLRLWRSLVGGLVVERPRGILNAIASHVITDHFRLASSHEQPTDFAFGNHTEIPSAATDTPHLASLLADLEVAKERLAQAADDYRTMDRRHRIALLAVRNSTRPDSVRRTQLRAGRLGILRDAALNDFRVAGEQVALARAAWNDGAVSLHSDPDPLPQRNPGETFRKPPATVGRPKPVPPPAQQAA
;
A
#
# COMPACT_ATOMS: atom_id res chain seq x y z
N MET A 1 48.31 -22.72 -8.27
CA MET A 1 48.53 -21.28 -7.99
C MET A 1 47.17 -20.63 -7.77
N PRO A 2 46.77 -20.28 -6.54
CA PRO A 2 45.50 -19.60 -6.32
C PRO A 2 45.67 -18.14 -6.76
N THR A 3 45.06 -17.77 -7.88
CA THR A 3 44.82 -16.37 -8.23
C THR A 3 43.96 -15.77 -7.13
N GLY A 4 44.57 -14.98 -6.23
CA GLY A 4 43.87 -14.36 -5.09
C GLY A 4 42.74 -13.41 -5.51
N PRO A 5 41.93 -12.91 -4.56
CA PRO A 5 40.69 -12.13 -4.79
C PRO A 5 40.89 -10.71 -5.35
N ALA A 6 42.12 -10.27 -5.60
CA ALA A 6 42.45 -8.93 -6.09
C ALA A 6 41.79 -8.54 -7.44
N PRO A 7 41.77 -9.40 -8.49
CA PRO A 7 41.14 -9.05 -9.75
C PRO A 7 39.60 -9.06 -9.65
N ALA A 8 39.02 -9.97 -8.85
CA ALA A 8 37.58 -10.03 -8.61
C ALA A 8 37.08 -8.76 -7.90
N ARG A 9 37.85 -8.26 -6.91
CA ARG A 9 37.54 -7.01 -6.21
C ARG A 9 37.55 -5.80 -7.15
N ALA A 10 38.61 -5.64 -7.94
CA ALA A 10 38.71 -4.51 -8.87
C ALA A 10 37.58 -4.54 -9.92
N GLN A 11 37.26 -5.72 -10.46
CA GLN A 11 36.15 -5.90 -11.39
C GLN A 11 34.80 -5.57 -10.73
N PHE A 12 34.58 -6.02 -9.49
CA PHE A 12 33.36 -5.71 -8.73
C PHE A 12 33.20 -4.21 -8.49
N GLU A 13 34.26 -3.53 -8.02
CA GLU A 13 34.22 -2.09 -7.75
C GLU A 13 33.92 -1.27 -9.00
N ALA A 14 34.47 -1.66 -10.16
CA ALA A 14 34.15 -1.04 -11.44
C ALA A 14 32.66 -1.23 -11.81
N ILE A 15 32.17 -2.48 -11.76
CA ILE A 15 30.76 -2.78 -12.07
C ILE A 15 29.80 -2.06 -11.12
N TYR A 16 30.11 -2.02 -9.83
CA TYR A 16 29.28 -1.34 -8.83
C TYR A 16 29.18 0.16 -9.10
N ARG A 17 30.32 0.82 -9.35
CA ARG A 17 30.38 2.24 -9.64
C ARG A 17 29.57 2.61 -10.88
N ASP A 18 29.68 1.81 -11.93
CA ASP A 18 29.08 2.13 -13.23
C ASP A 18 27.58 1.80 -13.30
N HIS A 19 27.11 0.80 -12.53
CA HIS A 19 25.76 0.26 -12.67
C HIS A 19 24.85 0.37 -11.46
N SER A 20 25.35 0.69 -10.25
CA SER A 20 24.54 0.74 -9.02
C SER A 20 23.25 1.55 -9.18
N ARG A 21 23.37 2.81 -9.59
CA ARG A 21 22.21 3.70 -9.81
C ARG A 21 21.22 3.14 -10.84
N GLN A 22 21.72 2.55 -11.92
CA GLN A 22 20.89 2.01 -13.00
C GLN A 22 20.09 0.80 -12.51
N ILE A 23 20.71 -0.05 -11.69
CA ILE A 23 20.06 -1.21 -11.10
C ILE A 23 19.03 -0.80 -10.05
N THR A 24 19.30 0.19 -9.21
CA THR A 24 18.30 0.71 -8.27
C THR A 24 17.07 1.25 -9.00
N LEU A 25 17.25 2.02 -10.08
CA LEU A 25 16.13 2.50 -10.89
C LEU A 25 15.37 1.35 -11.59
N TYR A 26 16.10 0.36 -12.08
CA TYR A 26 15.50 -0.85 -12.65
C TYR A 26 14.62 -1.57 -11.62
N ILE A 27 15.13 -1.79 -10.40
CA ILE A 27 14.39 -2.45 -9.32
C ILE A 27 13.18 -1.62 -8.91
N ALA A 28 13.35 -0.32 -8.66
CA ALA A 28 12.25 0.58 -8.29
C ALA A 28 11.10 0.56 -9.32
N ALA A 29 11.42 0.47 -10.62
CA ALA A 29 10.41 0.36 -11.67
C ALA A 29 9.61 -0.97 -11.65
N HIS A 30 10.09 -1.99 -10.93
CA HIS A 30 9.43 -3.29 -10.76
C HIS A 30 8.68 -3.43 -9.44
N LEU A 31 8.80 -2.46 -8.52
CA LEU A 31 8.04 -2.45 -7.26
C LEU A 31 6.65 -1.82 -7.44
N HIS A 32 5.65 -2.30 -6.68
CA HIS A 32 4.26 -1.82 -6.75
C HIS A 32 4.09 -0.42 -6.17
N ARG A 33 4.86 -0.07 -5.13
CA ARG A 33 5.00 1.30 -4.59
C ARG A 33 6.39 1.84 -4.87
N THR A 34 6.53 3.16 -4.89
CA THR A 34 7.82 3.86 -4.94
C THR A 34 8.54 3.74 -3.59
N ASP A 35 8.76 2.51 -3.14
CA ASP A 35 9.51 2.21 -1.92
C ASP A 35 11.00 2.27 -2.24
N ARG A 36 11.56 3.44 -1.97
CA ARG A 36 12.98 3.72 -2.22
C ARG A 36 13.89 2.85 -1.36
N HIS A 37 13.52 2.62 -0.10
CA HIS A 37 14.33 1.84 0.83
C HIS A 37 14.38 0.39 0.39
N LEU A 38 13.23 -0.19 0.03
CA LEU A 38 13.20 -1.55 -0.51
C LEU A 38 14.02 -1.68 -1.80
N ALA A 39 13.98 -0.68 -2.68
CA ALA A 39 14.80 -0.69 -3.89
C ALA A 39 16.32 -0.66 -3.58
N GLU A 40 16.75 0.11 -2.58
CA GLU A 40 18.14 0.17 -2.12
C GLU A 40 18.59 -1.16 -1.50
N ASP A 41 17.73 -1.81 -0.70
CA ASP A 41 17.99 -3.12 -0.10
C ASP A 41 18.16 -4.22 -1.15
N LEU A 42 17.21 -4.32 -2.09
CA LEU A 42 17.28 -5.31 -3.17
C LEU A 42 18.44 -5.03 -4.13
N THR A 43 18.85 -3.77 -4.29
CA THR A 43 20.08 -3.41 -5.03
C THR A 43 21.29 -3.99 -4.32
N SER A 44 21.40 -3.79 -3.01
CA SER A 44 22.51 -4.29 -2.20
C SER A 44 22.62 -5.81 -2.28
N GLU A 45 21.50 -6.53 -2.14
CA GLU A 45 21.46 -7.99 -2.31
C GLU A 45 21.86 -8.44 -3.72
N THR A 46 21.46 -7.71 -4.75
CA THR A 46 21.87 -8.01 -6.15
C THR A 46 23.39 -7.97 -6.30
N PHE A 47 24.04 -6.95 -5.73
CA PHE A 47 25.50 -6.84 -5.78
C PHE A 47 26.20 -7.86 -4.87
N LEU A 48 25.63 -8.23 -3.73
CA LEU A 48 26.16 -9.31 -2.89
C LEU A 48 26.15 -10.66 -3.63
N ARG A 49 25.07 -10.96 -4.37
CA ARG A 49 25.01 -12.17 -5.23
C ARG A 49 26.04 -12.12 -6.34
N LEU A 50 26.21 -10.98 -7.01
CA LEU A 50 27.27 -10.80 -8.02
C LEU A 50 28.66 -11.03 -7.42
N TRP A 51 28.95 -10.45 -6.25
CA TRP A 51 30.23 -10.62 -5.55
C TRP A 51 30.54 -12.09 -5.29
N ARG A 52 29.57 -12.85 -4.75
CA ARG A 52 29.72 -14.30 -4.52
C ARG A 52 30.03 -15.04 -5.82
N SER A 53 29.38 -14.69 -6.93
CA SER A 53 29.66 -15.30 -8.23
C SER A 53 31.05 -14.95 -8.77
N LEU A 54 31.51 -13.70 -8.62
CA LEU A 54 32.84 -13.27 -9.03
C LEU A 54 33.94 -14.00 -8.25
N VAL A 55 33.78 -14.13 -6.92
CA VAL A 55 34.69 -14.92 -6.08
C VAL A 55 34.67 -16.41 -6.47
N GLY A 56 33.53 -16.91 -6.94
CA GLY A 56 33.38 -18.25 -7.51
C GLY A 56 33.97 -18.43 -8.92
N GLY A 57 34.61 -17.40 -9.49
CA GLY A 57 35.26 -17.48 -10.81
C GLY A 57 34.38 -17.09 -12.00
N LEU A 58 33.22 -16.45 -11.77
CA LEU A 58 32.39 -15.93 -12.86
C LEU A 58 33.17 -14.85 -13.65
N VAL A 59 33.27 -15.03 -14.96
CA VAL A 59 33.79 -13.99 -15.86
C VAL A 59 32.64 -13.14 -16.38
N VAL A 60 32.66 -11.85 -16.08
CA VAL A 60 31.60 -10.91 -16.48
C VAL A 60 31.99 -10.16 -17.76
N GLU A 61 31.44 -10.58 -18.89
CA GLU A 61 31.58 -9.88 -20.18
C GLU A 61 30.52 -8.81 -20.40
N ARG A 62 29.29 -9.04 -19.90
CA ARG A 62 28.13 -8.15 -20.09
C ARG A 62 27.49 -7.82 -18.74
N PRO A 63 28.07 -6.87 -17.97
CA PRO A 63 27.65 -6.59 -16.60
C PRO A 63 26.17 -6.31 -16.46
N ARG A 64 25.61 -5.46 -17.33
CA ARG A 64 24.19 -5.07 -17.30
C ARG A 64 23.23 -6.24 -17.49
N GLY A 65 23.56 -7.18 -18.37
CA GLY A 65 22.71 -8.36 -18.62
C GLY A 65 22.66 -9.29 -17.41
N ILE A 66 23.83 -9.55 -16.83
CA ILE A 66 23.96 -10.38 -15.62
C ILE A 66 23.27 -9.70 -14.44
N LEU A 67 23.50 -8.40 -14.21
CA LEU A 67 22.87 -7.66 -13.13
C LEU A 67 21.35 -7.65 -13.23
N ASN A 68 20.78 -7.42 -14.43
CA ASN A 68 19.34 -7.46 -14.62
C ASN A 68 18.75 -8.85 -14.33
N ALA A 69 19.47 -9.92 -14.69
CA ALA A 69 19.05 -11.29 -14.41
C ALA A 69 19.07 -11.58 -12.89
N ILE A 70 20.16 -11.21 -12.20
CA ILE A 70 20.26 -11.36 -10.75
C ILE A 70 19.17 -10.53 -10.05
N ALA A 71 18.99 -9.26 -10.44
CA ALA A 71 17.95 -8.40 -9.89
C ALA A 71 16.54 -8.97 -10.08
N SER A 72 16.24 -9.54 -11.26
CA SER A 72 14.96 -10.20 -11.53
C SER A 72 14.71 -11.37 -10.58
N HIS A 73 15.73 -12.19 -10.32
CA HIS A 73 15.63 -13.28 -9.35
C HIS A 73 15.46 -12.76 -7.92
N VAL A 74 16.21 -11.74 -7.51
CA VAL A 74 16.10 -11.12 -6.18
C VAL A 74 14.69 -10.56 -5.94
N ILE A 75 14.13 -9.85 -6.92
CA ILE A 75 12.75 -9.34 -6.87
C ILE A 75 11.74 -10.50 -6.73
N THR A 76 11.91 -11.54 -7.55
CA THR A 76 11.01 -12.71 -7.53
C THR A 76 11.08 -13.45 -6.19
N ASP A 77 12.29 -13.66 -5.66
CA ASP A 77 12.51 -14.27 -4.35
C ASP A 77 11.85 -13.44 -3.25
N HIS A 78 12.02 -12.12 -3.27
CA HIS A 78 11.42 -11.21 -2.31
C HIS A 78 9.89 -11.32 -2.30
N PHE A 79 9.23 -11.22 -3.46
CA PHE A 79 7.78 -11.33 -3.54
C PHE A 79 7.26 -12.73 -3.20
N ARG A 80 8.02 -13.78 -3.54
CA ARG A 80 7.68 -15.15 -3.16
C ARG A 80 7.70 -15.31 -1.63
N LEU A 81 8.74 -14.82 -0.96
CA LEU A 81 8.84 -14.86 0.49
C LEU A 81 7.78 -13.98 1.16
N ALA A 82 7.57 -12.76 0.65
CA ALA A 82 6.54 -11.84 1.16
C ALA A 82 5.12 -12.42 1.04
N SER A 83 4.85 -13.24 0.03
CA SER A 83 3.56 -13.94 -0.13
C SER A 83 3.40 -15.17 0.78
N SER A 84 4.51 -15.70 1.30
CA SER A 84 4.52 -16.92 2.13
C SER A 84 4.51 -16.63 3.63
N HIS A 85 4.77 -15.37 4.03
CA HIS A 85 4.66 -14.93 5.42
C HIS A 85 3.36 -14.15 5.62
N GLU A 86 2.62 -14.44 6.70
CA GLU A 86 1.56 -13.55 7.18
C GLU A 86 2.15 -12.15 7.34
N GLN A 87 1.61 -11.18 6.60
CA GLN A 87 2.01 -9.79 6.74
C GLN A 87 1.62 -9.33 8.15
N PRO A 88 2.55 -8.78 8.95
CA PRO A 88 2.20 -8.12 10.20
C PRO A 88 1.18 -7.03 9.86
N THR A 89 -0.08 -7.25 10.25
CA THR A 89 -1.10 -6.22 10.13
C THR A 89 -0.71 -5.17 11.16
N ASP A 90 -0.08 -4.10 10.70
CA ASP A 90 0.34 -3.03 11.57
C ASP A 90 -0.91 -2.29 12.05
N PHE A 91 -1.37 -2.64 13.25
CA PHE A 91 -2.45 -1.94 13.94
C PHE A 91 -2.03 -0.54 14.44
N ALA A 92 -0.77 -0.11 14.23
CA ALA A 92 -0.26 1.16 14.76
C ALA A 92 -0.77 2.40 14.02
N PHE A 93 -1.22 2.28 12.76
CA PHE A 93 -2.00 3.33 12.10
C PHE A 93 -3.48 3.08 12.36
N GLY A 94 -3.90 3.48 13.55
CA GLY A 94 -5.30 3.54 13.93
C GLY A 94 -6.10 4.41 12.97
N ASN A 95 -6.63 3.79 11.91
CA ASN A 95 -7.99 4.06 11.50
C ASN A 95 -8.90 3.48 12.57
N HIS A 96 -8.87 4.08 13.78
CA HIS A 96 -10.01 4.03 14.66
C HIS A 96 -11.08 4.88 13.97
N THR A 97 -11.71 4.32 12.95
CA THR A 97 -13.07 4.70 12.65
C THR A 97 -13.80 4.29 13.91
N GLU A 98 -14.05 5.25 14.80
CA GLU A 98 -15.03 5.08 15.87
C GLU A 98 -16.29 4.60 15.14
N ILE A 99 -16.55 3.30 15.20
CA ILE A 99 -17.82 2.75 14.73
C ILE A 99 -18.82 3.43 15.65
N PRO A 100 -19.69 4.31 15.14
CA PRO A 100 -20.67 4.95 16.00
C PRO A 100 -21.45 3.83 16.68
N SER A 101 -21.51 3.86 18.01
CA SER A 101 -22.22 2.88 18.85
C SER A 101 -23.71 2.73 18.47
N ALA A 102 -24.23 3.57 17.58
CA ALA A 102 -25.54 3.45 16.95
C ALA A 102 -25.71 2.18 16.07
N ALA A 103 -24.62 1.51 15.67
CA ALA A 103 -24.70 0.31 14.82
C ALA A 103 -25.33 -0.91 15.54
N THR A 104 -25.42 -0.90 16.86
CA THR A 104 -26.04 -2.01 17.62
C THR A 104 -27.57 -2.02 17.51
N ASP A 105 -28.19 -0.86 17.21
CA ASP A 105 -29.65 -0.71 17.22
C ASP A 105 -30.29 -0.84 15.82
N THR A 106 -29.50 -0.88 14.74
CA THR A 106 -29.99 -0.91 13.36
C THR A 106 -29.28 -1.98 12.51
N PRO A 107 -29.72 -3.26 12.54
CA PRO A 107 -29.07 -4.36 11.83
C PRO A 107 -29.03 -4.17 10.30
N HIS A 108 -29.99 -3.45 9.72
CA HIS A 108 -30.03 -3.15 8.29
C HIS A 108 -28.88 -2.21 7.86
N LEU A 109 -28.49 -1.23 8.69
CA LEU A 109 -27.33 -0.38 8.41
C LEU A 109 -26.02 -1.16 8.48
N ALA A 110 -25.89 -2.06 9.45
CA ALA A 110 -24.69 -2.89 9.57
C ALA A 110 -24.45 -3.72 8.29
N SER A 111 -25.53 -4.24 7.69
CA SER A 111 -25.46 -4.92 6.38
C SER A 111 -25.00 -3.98 5.27
N LEU A 112 -25.58 -2.77 5.16
CA LEU A 112 -25.21 -1.79 4.12
C LEU A 112 -23.75 -1.33 4.26
N LEU A 113 -23.26 -1.18 5.49
CA LEU A 113 -21.85 -0.85 5.75
C LEU A 113 -20.93 -1.99 5.31
N ALA A 114 -21.29 -3.23 5.64
CA ALA A 114 -20.52 -4.41 5.22
C ALA A 114 -20.46 -4.51 3.69
N ASP A 115 -21.58 -4.30 2.99
CA ASP A 115 -21.64 -4.29 1.54
C ASP A 115 -20.76 -3.19 0.94
N LEU A 116 -20.74 -2.00 1.55
CA LEU A 116 -19.89 -0.89 1.13
C LEU A 116 -18.39 -1.20 1.31
N GLU A 117 -18.00 -1.80 2.43
CA GLU A 117 -16.62 -2.21 2.67
C GLU A 117 -16.17 -3.29 1.68
N VAL A 118 -17.02 -4.30 1.42
CA VAL A 118 -16.76 -5.33 0.39
C VAL A 118 -16.60 -4.70 -1.00
N ALA A 119 -17.44 -3.73 -1.35
CA ALA A 119 -17.35 -3.04 -2.64
C ALA A 119 -16.04 -2.23 -2.75
N LYS A 120 -15.62 -1.53 -1.67
CA LYS A 120 -14.36 -0.79 -1.64
C LYS A 120 -13.13 -1.69 -1.79
N GLU A 121 -13.13 -2.84 -1.11
CA GLU A 121 -12.04 -3.80 -1.20
C GLU A 121 -11.91 -4.36 -2.63
N ARG A 122 -13.04 -4.71 -3.26
CA ARG A 122 -13.06 -5.12 -4.68
C ARG A 122 -12.54 -4.03 -5.61
N LEU A 123 -12.90 -2.77 -5.37
CA LEU A 123 -12.39 -1.64 -6.15
C LEU A 123 -10.88 -1.48 -6.00
N ALA A 124 -10.35 -1.60 -4.79
CA ALA A 124 -8.92 -1.57 -4.53
C ALA A 124 -8.17 -2.68 -5.28
N GLN A 125 -8.65 -3.92 -5.18
CA GLN A 125 -8.06 -5.06 -5.88
C GLN A 125 -8.10 -4.87 -7.41
N ALA A 126 -9.25 -4.49 -7.98
CA ALA A 126 -9.39 -4.27 -9.42
C ALA A 126 -8.50 -3.11 -9.92
N ALA A 127 -8.28 -2.08 -9.11
CA ALA A 127 -7.37 -0.98 -9.43
C ALA A 127 -5.91 -1.46 -9.55
N ASP A 128 -5.47 -2.32 -8.63
CA ASP A 128 -4.11 -2.86 -8.63
C ASP A 128 -3.87 -3.85 -9.78
N ASP A 129 -4.87 -4.66 -10.11
CA ASP A 129 -4.83 -5.54 -11.28
C ASP A 129 -4.73 -4.75 -12.58
N TYR A 130 -5.54 -3.68 -12.73
CA TYR A 130 -5.46 -2.78 -13.88
C TYR A 130 -4.09 -2.11 -13.99
N ARG A 131 -3.56 -1.54 -12.90
CA ARG A 131 -2.22 -0.90 -12.89
C ARG A 131 -1.12 -1.89 -13.30
N THR A 132 -1.21 -3.13 -12.83
CA THR A 132 -0.26 -4.19 -13.14
C THR A 132 -0.30 -4.54 -14.63
N MET A 133 -1.49 -4.75 -15.19
CA MET A 133 -1.64 -5.07 -16.62
C MET A 133 -1.23 -3.90 -17.51
N ASP A 134 -1.58 -2.67 -17.14
CA ASP A 134 -1.19 -1.46 -17.88
C ASP A 134 0.34 -1.28 -17.91
N ARG A 135 1.02 -1.48 -16.76
CA ARG A 135 2.49 -1.45 -16.70
C ARG A 135 3.10 -2.51 -17.61
N ARG A 136 2.60 -3.76 -17.56
CA ARG A 136 3.09 -4.86 -18.40
C ARG A 136 2.89 -4.58 -19.89
N HIS A 137 1.72 -4.06 -20.27
CA HIS A 137 1.41 -3.69 -21.65
C HIS A 137 2.34 -2.58 -22.15
N ARG A 138 2.56 -1.52 -21.35
CA ARG A 138 3.52 -0.44 -21.68
C ARG A 138 4.93 -0.96 -21.89
N ILE A 139 5.42 -1.84 -21.01
CA ILE A 139 6.74 -2.47 -21.18
C ILE A 139 6.80 -3.28 -22.48
N ALA A 140 5.75 -4.03 -22.80
CA ALA A 140 5.70 -4.79 -24.05
C ALA A 140 5.70 -3.89 -25.29
N LEU A 141 4.98 -2.76 -25.28
CA LEU A 141 5.02 -1.77 -26.37
C LEU A 141 6.42 -1.16 -26.54
N LEU A 142 7.11 -0.82 -25.45
CA LEU A 142 8.49 -0.36 -25.50
C LEU A 142 9.43 -1.43 -26.08
N ALA A 143 9.21 -2.70 -25.75
CA ALA A 143 9.98 -3.81 -26.30
C ALA A 143 9.74 -4.00 -27.81
N VAL A 144 8.51 -3.79 -28.31
CA VAL A 144 8.22 -3.79 -29.75
C VAL A 144 9.05 -2.70 -30.44
N ARG A 145 9.03 -1.48 -29.91
CA ARG A 145 9.76 -0.33 -30.47
C ARG A 145 11.27 -0.55 -30.53
N ASN A 146 11.83 -1.27 -29.55
CA ASN A 146 13.26 -1.51 -29.45
C ASN A 146 13.73 -2.78 -30.19
N SER A 147 12.80 -3.60 -30.70
CA SER A 147 13.16 -4.85 -31.39
C SER A 147 13.56 -4.56 -32.84
N THR A 148 14.73 -5.06 -33.25
CA THR A 148 15.26 -4.87 -34.62
C THR A 148 15.13 -6.09 -35.51
N ARG A 149 15.03 -7.29 -34.93
CA ARG A 149 14.94 -8.56 -35.67
C ARG A 149 13.48 -8.89 -36.04
N PRO A 150 13.15 -9.23 -37.31
CA PRO A 150 11.78 -9.48 -37.75
C PRO A 150 11.01 -10.50 -36.88
N ASP A 151 11.64 -11.64 -36.57
CA ASP A 151 11.00 -12.68 -35.74
C ASP A 151 10.81 -12.27 -34.27
N SER A 152 11.70 -11.41 -33.77
CA SER A 152 11.60 -10.86 -32.41
C SER A 152 10.49 -9.81 -32.35
N VAL A 153 10.38 -8.97 -33.38
CA VAL A 153 9.30 -7.99 -33.52
C VAL A 153 7.96 -8.70 -33.53
N ARG A 154 7.78 -9.72 -34.37
CA ARG A 154 6.52 -10.48 -34.46
C ARG A 154 6.12 -11.10 -33.12
N ARG A 155 7.05 -11.76 -32.43
CA ARG A 155 6.80 -12.36 -31.10
C ARG A 155 6.43 -11.31 -30.05
N THR A 156 7.13 -10.18 -30.06
CA THR A 156 6.89 -9.09 -29.09
C THR A 156 5.56 -8.38 -29.37
N GLN A 157 5.18 -8.23 -30.65
CA GLN A 157 3.87 -7.71 -31.05
C GLN A 157 2.73 -8.61 -30.58
N LEU A 158 2.83 -9.93 -30.77
CA LEU A 158 1.83 -10.88 -30.26
C LEU A 158 1.70 -10.80 -28.74
N ARG A 159 2.83 -10.69 -28.02
CA ARG A 159 2.83 -10.50 -26.57
C ARG A 159 2.16 -9.18 -26.17
N ALA A 160 2.48 -8.07 -26.84
CA ALA A 160 1.89 -6.77 -26.57
C ALA A 160 0.38 -6.77 -26.82
N GLY A 161 -0.08 -7.40 -27.90
CA GLY A 161 -1.50 -7.59 -28.20
C GLY A 161 -2.23 -8.39 -27.14
N ARG A 162 -1.67 -9.54 -26.71
CA ARG A 162 -2.25 -10.34 -25.62
C ARG A 162 -2.35 -9.54 -24.32
N LEU A 163 -1.31 -8.78 -23.97
CA LEU A 163 -1.32 -7.94 -22.78
C LEU A 163 -2.29 -6.76 -22.89
N GLY A 164 -2.55 -6.26 -24.10
CA GLY A 164 -3.57 -5.24 -24.35
C GLY A 164 -4.97 -5.76 -24.00
N ILE A 165 -5.33 -6.95 -24.49
CA ILE A 165 -6.61 -7.61 -24.17
C ILE A 165 -6.78 -7.79 -22.66
N LEU A 166 -5.73 -8.26 -21.97
CA LEU A 166 -5.78 -8.45 -20.51
C LEU A 166 -5.88 -7.12 -19.75
N ARG A 167 -5.20 -6.07 -20.21
CA ARG A 167 -5.34 -4.72 -19.66
C ARG A 167 -6.77 -4.22 -19.80
N ASP A 168 -7.38 -4.39 -20.97
CA ASP A 168 -8.72 -3.89 -21.25
C ASP A 168 -9.78 -4.65 -20.44
N ALA A 169 -9.60 -5.96 -20.25
CA ALA A 169 -10.41 -6.75 -19.32
C ALA A 169 -10.30 -6.22 -17.88
N ALA A 170 -9.07 -6.00 -17.37
CA ALA A 170 -8.86 -5.45 -16.04
C ALA A 170 -9.42 -4.03 -15.88
N LEU A 171 -9.37 -3.20 -16.94
CA LEU A 171 -10.00 -1.88 -16.94
C LEU A 171 -11.52 -1.97 -16.84
N ASN A 172 -12.13 -2.95 -17.51
CA ASN A 172 -13.56 -3.21 -17.41
C ASN A 172 -13.93 -3.63 -15.98
N ASP A 173 -13.18 -4.55 -15.38
CA ASP A 173 -13.41 -5.00 -14.00
C ASP A 173 -13.29 -3.85 -13.00
N PHE A 174 -12.30 -2.97 -13.19
CA PHE A 174 -12.15 -1.76 -12.38
C PHE A 174 -13.34 -0.81 -12.48
N ARG A 175 -13.91 -0.63 -13.69
CA ARG A 175 -15.12 0.18 -13.88
C ARG A 175 -16.33 -0.42 -13.18
N VAL A 176 -16.54 -1.73 -13.34
CA VAL A 176 -17.65 -2.45 -12.69
C VAL A 176 -17.54 -2.36 -11.16
N ALA A 177 -16.33 -2.51 -10.61
CA ALA A 177 -16.12 -2.33 -9.17
C ALA A 177 -16.41 -0.88 -8.71
N GLY A 178 -16.09 0.11 -9.53
CA GLY A 178 -16.41 1.51 -9.27
C GLY A 178 -17.92 1.78 -9.22
N GLU A 179 -18.67 1.17 -10.15
CA GLU A 179 -20.13 1.22 -10.16
C GLU A 179 -20.72 0.55 -8.91
N GLN A 180 -20.17 -0.58 -8.46
CA GLN A 180 -20.61 -1.25 -7.23
C GLN A 180 -20.43 -0.36 -5.99
N VAL A 181 -19.29 0.33 -5.87
CA VAL A 181 -19.07 1.30 -4.77
C VAL A 181 -20.06 2.45 -4.84
N ALA A 182 -20.33 2.97 -6.03
CA ALA A 182 -21.31 4.04 -6.22
C ALA A 182 -22.72 3.62 -5.78
N LEU A 183 -23.15 2.41 -6.15
CA LEU A 183 -24.43 1.84 -5.75
C LEU A 183 -24.51 1.59 -4.24
N ALA A 184 -23.49 0.96 -3.64
CA ALA A 184 -23.46 0.70 -2.21
C ALA A 184 -23.48 2.01 -1.39
N ARG A 185 -22.81 3.05 -1.89
CA ARG A 185 -22.82 4.38 -1.25
C ARG A 185 -24.18 5.07 -1.37
N ALA A 186 -24.86 4.94 -2.50
CA ALA A 186 -26.22 5.46 -2.66
C ALA A 186 -27.18 4.77 -1.67
N ALA A 187 -27.15 3.43 -1.60
CA ALA A 187 -27.96 2.66 -0.65
C ALA A 187 -27.68 3.03 0.81
N TRP A 188 -26.40 3.23 1.17
CA TRP A 188 -26.02 3.72 2.50
C TRP A 188 -26.64 5.09 2.81
N ASN A 189 -26.55 6.03 1.87
CA ASN A 189 -27.11 7.37 2.07
C ASN A 189 -28.64 7.32 2.22
N ASP A 190 -29.34 6.52 1.41
CA ASP A 190 -30.80 6.36 1.49
C ASP A 190 -31.23 5.73 2.83
N GLY A 191 -30.50 4.72 3.30
CA GLY A 191 -30.72 4.10 4.61
C GLY A 191 -30.48 5.08 5.76
N ALA A 192 -29.44 5.92 5.67
CA ALA A 192 -29.12 6.93 6.68
C ALA A 192 -30.15 8.07 6.76
N VAL A 193 -30.71 8.49 5.62
CA VAL A 193 -31.78 9.50 5.55
C VAL A 193 -33.07 8.98 6.21
N SER A 194 -33.37 7.69 6.04
CA SER A 194 -34.56 7.05 6.63
C SER A 194 -34.54 7.08 8.17
N LEU A 195 -33.36 7.09 8.80
CA LEU A 195 -33.21 7.20 10.26
C LEU A 195 -33.42 8.61 10.81
N HIS A 196 -33.27 9.64 9.97
CA HIS A 196 -33.52 11.04 10.34
C HIS A 196 -34.98 11.47 10.05
N SER A 197 -35.80 10.55 9.55
CA SER A 197 -37.17 10.82 9.09
C SER A 197 -38.24 10.59 10.17
N ASP A 198 -37.87 10.20 11.38
CA ASP A 198 -38.70 10.38 12.58
C ASP A 198 -38.28 11.68 13.29
N PRO A 199 -38.79 12.86 12.89
CA PRO A 199 -38.80 13.99 13.79
C PRO A 199 -39.84 13.65 14.85
N ASP A 200 -39.42 12.98 15.92
CA ASP A 200 -40.10 13.15 17.20
C ASP A 200 -40.21 14.67 17.38
N PRO A 201 -41.41 15.26 17.36
CA PRO A 201 -41.55 16.71 17.29
C PRO A 201 -40.78 17.27 18.48
N LEU A 202 -39.71 18.01 18.20
CA LEU A 202 -38.89 18.65 19.23
C LEU A 202 -39.85 19.25 20.25
N PRO A 203 -39.73 18.91 21.54
CA PRO A 203 -40.65 19.39 22.55
C PRO A 203 -40.72 20.90 22.40
N GLN A 204 -41.91 21.41 22.05
CA GLN A 204 -42.07 22.83 21.79
C GLN A 204 -41.60 23.57 23.04
N ARG A 205 -40.53 24.33 22.87
CA ARG A 205 -39.91 25.09 23.95
C ARG A 205 -40.96 26.11 24.41
N ASN A 206 -41.61 25.86 25.55
CA ASN A 206 -42.55 26.79 26.13
C ASN A 206 -41.82 28.12 26.38
N PRO A 207 -42.18 29.22 25.71
CA PRO A 207 -41.43 30.49 25.79
C PRO A 207 -41.51 31.17 27.17
N GLY A 208 -42.10 30.52 28.18
CA GLY A 208 -42.22 31.01 29.55
C GLY A 208 -41.26 30.39 30.58
N GLU A 209 -40.60 29.26 30.29
CA GLU A 209 -39.66 28.64 31.25
C GLU A 209 -38.25 29.19 31.07
N THR A 210 -38.00 30.33 31.72
CA THR A 210 -36.65 30.85 31.89
C THR A 210 -35.88 29.99 32.89
N PHE A 211 -34.77 29.44 32.40
CA PHE A 211 -33.82 28.64 33.17
C PHE A 211 -33.15 29.47 34.27
N ARG A 212 -33.05 28.84 35.46
CA ARG A 212 -32.12 29.08 36.59
C ARG A 212 -32.61 29.97 37.74
N LYS A 213 -33.15 29.30 38.76
CA LYS A 213 -32.85 29.65 40.16
C LYS A 213 -31.33 29.47 40.39
N PRO A 214 -30.61 30.44 40.96
CA PRO A 214 -29.21 30.27 41.33
C PRO A 214 -29.07 29.25 42.48
N PRO A 215 -28.00 28.44 42.49
CA PRO A 215 -27.76 27.50 43.59
C PRO A 215 -27.44 28.24 44.89
N ALA A 216 -27.98 27.72 45.99
CA ALA A 216 -27.79 28.25 47.33
C ALA A 216 -26.30 28.25 47.75
N THR A 217 -25.85 29.41 48.21
CA THR A 217 -24.80 29.71 49.18
C THR A 217 -23.72 28.63 49.41
N VAL A 218 -22.53 28.86 48.85
CA VAL A 218 -21.29 28.14 49.16
C VAL A 218 -20.91 28.38 50.63
N GLY A 219 -20.79 27.30 51.40
CA GLY A 219 -20.43 27.32 52.82
C GLY A 219 -19.01 27.84 53.08
N ARG A 220 -18.83 28.55 54.21
CA ARG A 220 -17.55 29.12 54.66
C ARG A 220 -16.49 28.02 54.89
N PRO A 221 -15.21 28.27 54.56
CA PRO A 221 -14.13 27.32 54.82
C PRO A 221 -13.82 27.22 56.32
N LYS A 222 -13.54 25.98 56.75
CA LYS A 222 -13.20 25.58 58.13
C LYS A 222 -11.78 26.04 58.49
N PRO A 223 -11.51 26.58 59.69
CA PRO A 223 -10.17 27.04 60.07
C PRO A 223 -9.21 25.86 60.30
N VAL A 224 -7.98 26.03 59.81
CA VAL A 224 -6.87 25.07 59.91
C VAL A 224 -6.19 25.21 61.29
N PRO A 225 -5.93 24.12 62.04
CA PRO A 225 -5.21 24.18 63.31
C PRO A 225 -3.69 24.38 63.12
N PRO A 226 -3.00 25.05 64.06
CA PRO A 226 -1.58 25.36 63.95
C PRO A 226 -0.67 24.14 64.20
N PRO A 227 0.57 24.15 63.66
CA PRO A 227 1.50 23.02 63.73
C PRO A 227 2.12 22.86 65.12
N ALA A 228 2.21 21.60 65.57
CA ALA A 228 2.84 21.20 66.81
C ALA A 228 4.35 21.50 66.80
N GLN A 229 4.82 22.20 67.83
CA GLN A 229 6.25 22.41 68.10
C GLN A 229 6.88 21.09 68.54
N GLN A 230 7.92 20.65 67.83
CA GLN A 230 8.82 19.59 68.29
C GLN A 230 9.74 20.17 69.36
N ALA A 231 9.65 19.63 70.57
CA ALA A 231 10.61 19.88 71.64
C ALA A 231 11.88 19.04 71.41
N ALA A 232 13.02 19.66 71.73
CA ALA A 232 14.37 19.13 71.71
C ALA A 232 14.59 18.01 72.75
#